data_AF-A0A1H9I3F0-F1
#
_entry.id   AF-A0A1H9I3F0-F1
#
_cell.length_a   1.000
_cell.length_b   1.000
_cell.length_c   1.000
_cell.angle_alpha   90.00
_cell.angle_beta   90.00
_cell.angle_gamma   90.00
#
_symmetry.space_group_name_H-M   'P 1'
#
loop_
_entity.id
_entity.type
_entity.pdbx_description
1 polymer ?
#
loop_
_entity_poly.entity_id
_entity_poly.type
_entity_poly.pdbx_seq_one_letter_code
_entity_poly.pdbx_strand_id
1 'polypeptide(L)'
;MKKKGYFIRKSTVLIFLMFFCSKLQAASITDAETVIGDLFSSLTDSDEGTTSFRSLLIPFGGRTESLGNAYTGLCDDISYLRFNPAAGSIQKETQIALFHNSWIADSKLETLGFTTRFKNTPHLSAGGYLSCFYMPFTEYNFFGDRVAASYYTETVAALNASYNLLAGYDFKGLAAGITLKAGWRGMPDYTDNDSGAIIAGSGLSQSALAVMADIGFMLQFNFLKYYSSRDPNVRIGISAQNVGVSITGFGDSIKLDDPLPTTVSAGISLKFIKPITLSFDFVQPLNLMDFSHYRIPYFNTGLSIQFASFISFLAGFSLKGANPRISSGFEFEVAKIRLNMNYTLDLTTSLAPLNRISLSAKLLLGDKGRSITDAQVDEYYQLGLKYYADAKWEDAIIVWQEALKLNKRFDPAIQGIQSARYQIEMFQQIRESLMLD
;
A
#
# COMPACT_ATOMS: atom_id res chain seq x y z
N MET A 1 -1.25 1.72 49.32
CA MET A 1 -2.09 2.82 48.77
C MET A 1 -2.29 2.58 47.29
N LYS A 2 -3.49 2.09 46.93
CA LYS A 2 -3.92 1.67 45.59
C LYS A 2 -4.76 2.78 44.94
N LYS A 3 -4.72 2.86 43.61
CA LYS A 3 -5.72 3.47 42.70
C LYS A 3 -5.90 4.99 42.77
N LYS A 4 -5.18 5.75 41.93
CA LYS A 4 -5.65 7.07 41.45
C LYS A 4 -5.29 7.46 40.00
N GLY A 5 -4.59 6.60 39.24
CA GLY A 5 -4.19 6.92 37.86
C GLY A 5 -5.05 6.32 36.72
N TYR A 6 -6.03 5.47 37.03
CA TYR A 6 -6.75 4.68 36.01
C TYR A 6 -8.16 5.21 35.67
N PHE A 7 -8.63 6.26 36.36
CA PHE A 7 -10.02 6.72 36.25
C PHE A 7 -10.23 7.82 35.19
N ILE A 8 -9.17 8.52 34.78
CA ILE A 8 -9.28 9.65 33.84
C ILE A 8 -9.23 9.18 32.37
N ARG A 9 -8.62 8.02 32.04
CA ARG A 9 -8.56 7.51 30.66
C ARG A 9 -9.75 6.66 30.22
N LYS A 10 -10.47 6.01 31.14
CA LYS A 10 -11.70 5.26 30.82
C LYS A 10 -12.93 6.16 30.72
N SER A 11 -12.93 7.29 31.43
CA SER A 11 -14.05 8.23 31.41
C SER A 11 -14.15 8.94 30.06
N THR A 12 -13.04 9.31 29.39
CA THR A 12 -13.10 10.00 28.09
C THR A 12 -13.61 9.11 26.95
N VAL A 13 -13.23 7.83 26.92
CA VAL A 13 -13.68 6.87 25.90
C VAL A 13 -15.12 6.44 26.13
N LEU A 14 -15.54 6.29 27.39
CA LEU A 14 -16.92 5.96 27.74
C LEU A 14 -17.87 7.16 27.57
N ILE A 15 -17.39 8.38 27.80
CA ILE A 15 -18.11 9.63 27.47
C ILE A 15 -18.20 9.80 25.96
N PHE A 16 -17.16 9.48 25.18
CA PHE A 16 -17.19 9.50 23.72
C PHE A 16 -18.20 8.48 23.14
N LEU A 17 -18.24 7.25 23.69
CA LEU A 17 -19.21 6.22 23.32
C LEU A 17 -20.65 6.51 23.79
N MET A 18 -20.83 7.09 24.99
CA MET A 18 -22.17 7.47 25.49
C MET A 18 -22.73 8.75 24.84
N PHE A 19 -21.88 9.71 24.44
CA PHE A 19 -22.32 10.87 23.65
C PHE A 19 -22.71 10.46 22.22
N PHE A 20 -22.03 9.47 21.63
CA PHE A 20 -22.42 8.96 20.32
C PHE A 20 -23.78 8.23 20.36
N CYS A 21 -24.08 7.51 21.43
CA CYS A 21 -25.30 6.71 21.51
C CYS A 21 -26.57 7.51 21.91
N SER A 22 -26.42 8.67 22.57
CA SER A 22 -27.57 9.44 23.09
C SER A 22 -28.09 10.56 22.18
N LYS A 23 -27.41 10.88 21.07
CA LYS A 23 -27.84 11.89 20.09
C LYS A 23 -28.18 11.33 18.70
N LEU A 24 -28.16 10.01 18.53
CA LEU A 24 -28.34 9.37 17.20
C LEU A 24 -29.81 9.34 16.72
N GLN A 25 -30.76 9.77 17.54
CA GLN A 25 -32.14 9.98 17.10
C GLN A 25 -32.30 11.47 16.72
N ALA A 26 -32.27 11.75 15.42
CA ALA A 26 -32.56 13.05 14.77
C ALA A 26 -31.39 14.02 14.47
N ALA A 27 -30.15 13.55 14.28
CA ALA A 27 -29.12 14.36 13.62
C ALA A 27 -29.20 14.17 12.09
N SER A 28 -29.32 15.25 11.32
CA SER A 28 -29.13 15.20 9.88
C SER A 28 -27.64 15.02 9.55
N ILE A 29 -27.32 14.51 8.35
CA ILE A 29 -25.91 14.37 7.91
C ILE A 29 -25.18 15.71 7.96
N THR A 30 -25.89 16.80 7.64
CA THR A 30 -25.38 18.17 7.68
C THR A 30 -25.00 18.63 9.10
N ASP A 31 -25.77 18.23 10.12
CA ASP A 31 -25.42 18.53 11.52
C ASP A 31 -24.15 17.79 11.95
N ALA A 32 -23.99 16.55 11.50
CA ALA A 32 -22.79 15.76 11.76
C ALA A 32 -21.56 16.34 11.04
N GLU A 33 -21.70 16.75 9.78
CA GLU A 33 -20.64 17.42 9.01
C GLU A 33 -20.17 18.71 9.67
N THR A 34 -21.10 19.52 10.19
CA THR A 34 -20.78 20.79 10.88
C THR A 34 -20.00 20.53 12.17
N VAL A 35 -20.46 19.59 13.01
CA VAL A 35 -19.76 19.21 14.26
C VAL A 35 -18.37 18.64 13.97
N ILE A 36 -18.24 17.84 12.91
CA ILE A 36 -16.97 17.27 12.48
C ILE A 36 -16.03 18.38 11.96
N GLY A 37 -16.53 19.29 11.12
CA GLY A 37 -15.78 20.44 10.63
C GLY A 37 -15.24 21.32 11.75
N ASP A 38 -16.08 21.62 12.75
CA ASP A 38 -15.67 22.39 13.93
C ASP A 38 -14.59 21.66 14.74
N LEU A 39 -14.75 20.35 14.96
CA LEU A 39 -13.83 19.51 15.72
C LEU A 39 -12.42 19.46 15.11
N PHE A 40 -12.33 19.51 13.77
CA PHE A 40 -11.06 19.40 13.04
C PHE A 40 -10.62 20.71 12.36
N SER A 41 -11.31 21.82 12.61
CA SER A 41 -11.02 23.14 12.02
C SER A 41 -9.57 23.58 12.20
N SER A 42 -8.93 23.25 13.32
CA SER A 42 -7.51 23.55 13.59
C SER A 42 -6.52 22.79 12.71
N LEU A 43 -6.99 21.79 11.94
CA LEU A 43 -6.19 21.02 10.99
C LEU A 43 -6.39 21.53 9.55
N THR A 44 -7.07 22.65 9.34
CA THR A 44 -7.16 23.30 8.03
C THR A 44 -5.77 23.80 7.62
N ASP A 45 -5.38 23.48 6.39
CA ASP A 45 -4.04 23.75 5.87
C ASP A 45 -4.11 24.80 4.77
N SER A 46 -3.34 25.88 4.89
CA SER A 46 -3.30 26.97 3.92
C SER A 46 -2.70 26.58 2.58
N ASP A 47 -1.89 25.53 2.55
CA ASP A 47 -1.20 25.03 1.36
C ASP A 47 -2.03 23.94 0.64
N GLU A 48 -3.28 23.72 1.03
CA GLU A 48 -4.19 22.86 0.28
C GLU A 48 -4.44 23.41 -1.14
N GLY A 49 -4.51 22.49 -2.12
CA GLY A 49 -4.75 22.85 -3.51
C GLY A 49 -3.53 23.38 -4.30
N THR A 50 -2.37 23.54 -3.67
CA THR A 50 -1.13 24.08 -4.31
C THR A 50 -0.37 23.10 -5.20
N THR A 51 -0.90 21.89 -5.44
CA THR A 51 -0.22 20.85 -6.24
C THR A 51 -0.93 20.55 -7.56
N SER A 52 -0.14 20.30 -8.60
CA SER A 52 -0.60 19.76 -9.88
C SER A 52 -0.90 18.25 -9.78
N PHE A 53 -1.40 17.65 -10.87
CA PHE A 53 -1.67 16.20 -10.99
C PHE A 53 -2.42 15.61 -9.78
N ARG A 54 -3.60 16.16 -9.48
CA ARG A 54 -4.34 15.81 -8.26
C ARG A 54 -4.87 14.38 -8.29
N SER A 55 -4.94 13.73 -9.47
CA SER A 55 -5.21 12.30 -9.55
C SER A 55 -4.18 11.45 -8.79
N LEU A 56 -2.97 11.97 -8.54
CA LEU A 56 -1.94 11.30 -7.76
C LEU A 56 -2.30 11.17 -6.27
N LEU A 57 -3.20 12.01 -5.77
CA LEU A 57 -3.73 11.93 -4.39
C LEU A 57 -4.86 10.92 -4.25
N ILE A 58 -5.41 10.45 -5.36
CA ILE A 58 -6.48 9.45 -5.39
C ILE A 58 -5.83 8.07 -5.34
N PRO A 59 -6.19 7.21 -4.38
CA PRO A 59 -5.75 5.81 -4.40
C PRO A 59 -6.42 5.06 -5.55
N PHE A 60 -5.83 3.95 -6.00
CA PHE A 60 -6.48 3.07 -6.99
C PHE A 60 -7.88 2.64 -6.55
N GLY A 61 -8.06 2.48 -5.24
CA GLY A 61 -9.32 2.09 -4.64
C GLY A 61 -9.29 0.65 -4.13
N GLY A 62 -10.47 0.07 -3.97
CA GLY A 62 -10.66 -1.26 -3.40
C GLY A 62 -10.10 -1.39 -1.99
N ARG A 63 -9.18 -2.37 -1.80
CA ARG A 63 -8.64 -2.75 -0.49
C ARG A 63 -7.95 -1.58 0.23
N THR A 64 -7.16 -0.77 -0.49
CA THR A 64 -6.38 0.30 0.15
C THR A 64 -7.26 1.39 0.73
N GLU A 65 -8.31 1.77 0.00
CA GLU A 65 -9.31 2.71 0.48
C GLU A 65 -10.13 2.13 1.63
N SER A 66 -10.49 0.85 1.57
CA SER A 66 -11.20 0.18 2.68
C SER A 66 -10.40 0.19 3.99
N LEU A 67 -9.07 0.30 3.89
CA LEU A 67 -8.12 0.36 5.01
C LEU A 67 -7.66 1.79 5.31
N GLY A 68 -8.44 2.80 4.90
CA GLY A 68 -8.16 4.21 5.20
C GLY A 68 -6.86 4.71 4.58
N ASN A 69 -6.37 4.06 3.52
CA ASN A 69 -5.06 4.30 2.91
C ASN A 69 -3.86 4.04 3.82
N ALA A 70 -4.03 3.30 4.91
CA ALA A 70 -2.94 2.82 5.77
C ALA A 70 -2.28 1.59 5.14
N TYR A 71 -1.44 1.82 4.13
CA TYR A 71 -0.96 0.76 3.25
C TYR A 71 0.56 0.72 3.06
N THR A 72 1.30 1.78 3.41
CA THR A 72 2.76 1.90 3.26
C THR A 72 3.51 0.77 3.95
N GLY A 73 3.08 0.39 5.15
CA GLY A 73 3.65 -0.75 5.90
C GLY A 73 3.03 -2.11 5.57
N LEU A 74 1.81 -2.14 5.03
CA LEU A 74 1.07 -3.38 4.75
C LEU A 74 1.47 -3.98 3.39
N CYS A 75 1.22 -3.24 2.31
CA CYS A 75 1.51 -3.56 0.90
C CYS A 75 1.51 -5.06 0.57
N ASP A 76 0.43 -5.77 0.90
CA ASP A 76 0.33 -7.23 0.77
C ASP A 76 -0.30 -7.71 -0.55
N ASP A 77 -0.60 -6.77 -1.46
CA ASP A 77 -1.07 -7.02 -2.82
C ASP A 77 -0.54 -5.98 -3.82
N ILE A 78 -0.94 -6.11 -5.09
CA ILE A 78 -0.55 -5.25 -6.22
C ILE A 78 -0.73 -3.74 -6.00
N SER A 79 -1.60 -3.31 -5.08
CA SER A 79 -1.76 -1.90 -4.77
C SER A 79 -0.50 -1.27 -4.16
N TYR A 80 0.50 -2.09 -3.76
CA TYR A 80 1.83 -1.61 -3.39
C TYR A 80 2.48 -0.69 -4.42
N LEU A 81 2.15 -0.86 -5.71
CA LEU A 81 2.68 -0.04 -6.81
C LEU A 81 2.41 1.46 -6.64
N ARG A 82 1.40 1.82 -5.83
CA ARG A 82 1.06 3.21 -5.48
C ARG A 82 1.62 3.67 -4.14
N PHE A 83 1.92 2.74 -3.24
CA PHE A 83 2.24 3.05 -1.85
C PHE A 83 3.72 2.83 -1.52
N ASN A 84 4.21 1.59 -1.64
CA ASN A 84 5.59 1.27 -1.31
C ASN A 84 6.21 0.35 -2.38
N PRO A 85 7.04 0.89 -3.29
CA PRO A 85 7.68 0.15 -4.37
C PRO A 85 8.46 -1.09 -3.93
N ALA A 86 8.98 -1.13 -2.70
CA ALA A 86 9.76 -2.25 -2.18
C ALA A 86 8.96 -3.56 -2.09
N ALA A 87 7.65 -3.45 -1.89
CA ALA A 87 6.86 -4.60 -1.53
C ALA A 87 6.67 -5.60 -2.70
N GLY A 88 7.03 -5.23 -3.94
CA GLY A 88 6.98 -6.12 -5.09
C GLY A 88 7.76 -7.41 -4.87
N SER A 89 8.94 -7.31 -4.26
CA SER A 89 9.88 -8.42 -4.03
C SER A 89 9.45 -9.36 -2.91
N ILE A 90 8.37 -9.02 -2.19
CA ILE A 90 7.80 -9.80 -1.09
C ILE A 90 6.36 -10.25 -1.38
N GLN A 91 5.78 -9.88 -2.52
CA GLN A 91 4.46 -10.34 -2.94
C GLN A 91 4.42 -11.87 -3.05
N LYS A 92 3.33 -12.50 -2.62
CA LYS A 92 3.21 -13.96 -2.71
C LYS A 92 2.92 -14.40 -4.14
N GLU A 93 1.94 -13.72 -4.75
CA GLU A 93 1.35 -14.11 -6.02
C GLU A 93 1.70 -13.11 -7.13
N THR A 94 1.73 -13.62 -8.36
CA THR A 94 1.64 -12.80 -9.57
C THR A 94 0.19 -12.32 -9.71
N GLN A 95 -0.03 -11.03 -9.99
CA GLN A 95 -1.38 -10.46 -10.00
C GLN A 95 -1.59 -9.59 -11.24
N ILE A 96 -2.80 -9.66 -11.79
CA ILE A 96 -3.37 -8.62 -12.67
C ILE A 96 -4.55 -8.03 -11.92
N ALA A 97 -4.72 -6.71 -11.95
CA ALA A 97 -5.83 -6.08 -11.27
C ALA A 97 -6.45 -4.95 -12.07
N LEU A 98 -7.77 -4.87 -11.96
CA LEU A 98 -8.58 -3.75 -12.41
C LEU A 98 -9.17 -3.06 -11.19
N PHE A 99 -9.13 -1.74 -11.18
CA PHE A 99 -9.73 -0.90 -10.16
C PHE A 99 -10.62 0.13 -10.83
N HIS A 100 -11.80 0.31 -10.25
CA HIS A 100 -12.73 1.38 -10.57
C HIS A 100 -12.96 2.18 -9.30
N ASN A 101 -12.75 3.48 -9.36
CA ASN A 101 -12.99 4.38 -8.24
C ASN A 101 -13.86 5.54 -8.72
N SER A 102 -15.06 5.65 -8.15
CA SER A 102 -16.01 6.72 -8.44
C SER A 102 -16.03 7.72 -7.29
N TRP A 103 -15.77 8.97 -7.63
CA TRP A 103 -15.67 10.08 -6.70
C TRP A 103 -16.73 11.16 -6.98
N ILE A 104 -16.56 12.36 -6.42
CA ILE A 104 -17.54 13.45 -6.48
C ILE A 104 -17.63 14.02 -7.89
N ALA A 105 -18.76 14.65 -8.23
CA ALA A 105 -18.98 15.30 -9.52
C ALA A 105 -18.73 14.38 -10.73
N ASP A 106 -19.20 13.13 -10.64
CA ASP A 106 -19.05 12.10 -11.69
C ASP A 106 -17.60 11.80 -12.11
N SER A 107 -16.62 12.21 -11.29
CA SER A 107 -15.21 11.93 -11.53
C SER A 107 -14.89 10.46 -11.26
N LYS A 108 -14.05 9.88 -12.12
CA LYS A 108 -13.72 8.46 -12.09
C LYS A 108 -12.23 8.25 -12.31
N LEU A 109 -11.68 7.25 -11.63
CA LEU A 109 -10.33 6.75 -11.83
C LEU A 109 -10.39 5.27 -12.16
N GLU A 110 -9.88 4.90 -13.33
CA GLU A 110 -9.70 3.51 -13.74
C GLU A 110 -8.22 3.16 -13.66
N THR A 111 -7.89 2.00 -13.08
CA THR A 111 -6.51 1.52 -13.02
C THR A 111 -6.41 0.07 -13.48
N LEU A 112 -5.48 -0.21 -14.39
CA LEU A 112 -5.00 -1.56 -14.71
C LEU A 112 -3.59 -1.74 -14.16
N GLY A 113 -3.36 -2.78 -13.38
CA GLY A 113 -2.06 -3.11 -12.79
C GLY A 113 -1.62 -4.54 -13.12
N PHE A 114 -0.31 -4.73 -13.20
CA PHE A 114 0.34 -6.04 -13.23
C PHE A 114 1.55 -6.09 -12.30
N THR A 115 1.75 -7.21 -11.61
CA THR A 115 2.99 -7.46 -10.85
C THR A 115 3.37 -8.94 -10.89
N THR A 116 4.68 -9.21 -10.94
CA THR A 116 5.24 -10.55 -10.89
C THR A 116 6.54 -10.57 -10.10
N ARG A 117 6.77 -11.69 -9.41
CA ARG A 117 8.11 -12.09 -8.96
C ARG A 117 8.65 -13.20 -9.85
N PHE A 118 9.96 -13.21 -10.07
CA PHE A 118 10.61 -14.20 -10.92
C PHE A 118 10.85 -15.51 -10.15
N LYS A 119 10.83 -16.65 -10.86
CA LYS A 119 11.06 -17.97 -10.25
C LYS A 119 12.54 -18.19 -9.92
N ASN A 120 13.41 -17.96 -10.91
CA ASN A 120 14.85 -18.23 -10.79
C ASN A 120 15.57 -17.22 -9.87
N THR A 121 15.00 -16.03 -9.72
CA THR A 121 15.47 -14.97 -8.83
C THR A 121 14.32 -14.54 -7.92
N PRO A 122 13.96 -15.34 -6.89
CA PRO A 122 12.75 -15.13 -6.10
C PRO A 122 12.72 -13.79 -5.37
N HIS A 123 13.87 -13.18 -5.13
CA HIS A 123 14.00 -11.87 -4.49
C HIS A 123 13.77 -10.68 -5.43
N LEU A 124 13.65 -10.89 -6.75
CA LEU A 124 13.43 -9.86 -7.74
C LEU A 124 11.96 -9.82 -8.17
N SER A 125 11.42 -8.61 -8.33
CA SER A 125 10.09 -8.39 -8.92
C SER A 125 10.11 -7.33 -10.01
N ALA A 126 9.12 -7.42 -10.88
CA ALA A 126 8.75 -6.37 -11.82
C ALA A 126 7.24 -6.16 -11.79
N GLY A 127 6.80 -4.94 -12.02
CA GLY A 127 5.39 -4.61 -12.12
C GLY A 127 5.16 -3.28 -12.80
N GLY A 128 3.90 -2.89 -12.94
CA GLY A 128 3.53 -1.62 -13.53
C GLY A 128 2.04 -1.42 -13.51
N TYR A 129 1.62 -0.19 -13.77
CA TYR A 129 0.20 0.14 -13.89
C TYR A 129 -0.02 1.26 -14.88
N LEU A 130 -1.25 1.32 -15.38
CA LEU A 130 -1.80 2.43 -16.14
C LEU A 130 -3.06 2.90 -15.41
N SER A 131 -3.13 4.19 -15.10
CA SER A 131 -4.31 4.81 -14.51
C SER A 131 -4.82 5.94 -15.39
N CYS A 132 -6.13 6.07 -15.54
CA CYS A 132 -6.78 7.16 -16.24
C CYS A 132 -7.85 7.77 -15.33
N PHE A 133 -7.61 9.01 -14.91
CA PHE A 133 -8.59 9.84 -14.26
C PHE A 133 -9.32 10.67 -15.30
N TYR A 134 -10.64 10.75 -15.20
CA TYR A 134 -11.44 11.64 -16.04
C TYR A 134 -12.59 12.24 -15.26
N MET A 135 -12.90 13.49 -15.60
CA MET A 135 -13.99 14.25 -15.01
C MET A 135 -14.71 15.03 -16.12
N PRO A 136 -16.04 14.95 -16.20
CA PRO A 136 -16.80 15.78 -17.12
C PRO A 136 -16.62 17.24 -16.74
N PHE A 137 -16.29 18.07 -17.72
CA PHE A 137 -16.11 19.51 -17.55
C PHE A 137 -17.09 20.23 -18.49
N THR A 138 -18.00 21.00 -17.91
CA THR A 138 -18.95 21.82 -18.66
C THR A 138 -18.55 23.27 -18.50
N GLU A 139 -18.33 23.93 -19.63
CA GLU A 139 -17.99 25.34 -19.67
C GLU A 139 -19.26 26.18 -19.77
N TYR A 140 -19.31 27.25 -18.98
CA TYR A 140 -20.41 28.21 -18.94
C TYR A 140 -19.87 29.61 -19.26
N ASN A 141 -20.58 30.36 -20.10
CA ASN A 141 -20.25 31.76 -20.35
C ASN A 141 -20.72 32.68 -19.19
N PHE A 142 -20.45 33.98 -19.30
CA PHE A 142 -20.88 34.98 -18.30
C PHE A 142 -22.39 35.06 -18.06
N PHE A 143 -23.20 34.61 -19.02
CA PHE A 143 -24.66 34.58 -18.91
C PHE A 143 -25.19 33.28 -18.30
N GLY A 144 -24.30 32.32 -18.01
CA GLY A 144 -24.67 31.00 -17.49
C GLY A 144 -25.13 30.01 -18.56
N ASP A 145 -24.98 30.35 -19.84
CA ASP A 145 -25.25 29.41 -20.92
C ASP A 145 -24.09 28.43 -21.05
N ARG A 146 -24.43 27.16 -21.24
CA ARG A 146 -23.46 26.11 -21.52
C ARG A 146 -22.91 26.27 -22.94
N VAL A 147 -21.61 26.51 -23.05
CA VAL A 147 -20.92 26.78 -24.33
C VAL A 147 -20.08 25.60 -24.83
N ALA A 148 -19.56 24.77 -23.92
CA ALA A 148 -18.83 23.55 -24.28
C ALA A 148 -19.04 22.43 -23.26
N ALA A 149 -18.93 21.18 -23.71
CA ALA A 149 -18.89 20.00 -22.84
C ALA A 149 -17.71 19.14 -23.26
N SER A 150 -16.77 18.98 -22.32
CA SER A 150 -15.48 18.36 -22.56
C SER A 150 -15.07 17.50 -21.35
N TYR A 151 -13.89 16.88 -21.43
CA TYR A 151 -13.35 16.09 -20.33
C TYR A 151 -11.99 16.62 -19.92
N TYR A 152 -11.82 16.78 -18.61
CA TYR A 152 -10.51 16.83 -17.99
C TYR A 152 -9.97 15.41 -17.84
N THR A 153 -8.71 15.17 -18.19
CA THR A 153 -8.10 13.84 -18.03
C THR A 153 -6.70 13.91 -17.43
N GLU A 154 -6.37 12.94 -16.58
CA GLU A 154 -4.99 12.67 -16.15
C GLU A 154 -4.68 11.19 -16.31
N THR A 155 -3.75 10.86 -17.21
CA THR A 155 -3.29 9.48 -17.42
C THR A 155 -1.89 9.32 -16.86
N VAL A 156 -1.67 8.29 -16.03
CA VAL A 156 -0.38 7.98 -15.42
C VAL A 156 0.01 6.54 -15.73
N ALA A 157 1.19 6.36 -16.32
CA ALA A 157 1.81 5.06 -16.52
C ALA A 157 3.01 4.91 -15.59
N ALA A 158 3.23 3.69 -15.07
CA ALA A 158 4.29 3.43 -14.13
C ALA A 158 4.93 2.05 -14.33
N LEU A 159 6.24 1.97 -14.11
CA LEU A 159 7.04 0.75 -14.13
C LEU A 159 7.79 0.62 -12.80
N ASN A 160 7.71 -0.56 -12.19
CA ASN A 160 8.27 -0.87 -10.88
C ASN A 160 9.29 -2.00 -10.97
N ALA A 161 10.39 -1.85 -10.24
CA ALA A 161 11.34 -2.91 -9.96
C ALA A 161 11.67 -2.91 -8.46
N SER A 162 11.80 -4.10 -7.87
CA SER A 162 12.20 -4.20 -6.47
C SER A 162 12.99 -5.47 -6.19
N TYR A 163 13.82 -5.41 -5.15
CA TYR A 163 14.71 -6.48 -4.75
C TYR A 163 14.73 -6.67 -3.23
N ASN A 164 14.69 -7.92 -2.76
CA ASN A 164 14.78 -8.25 -1.34
C ASN A 164 16.21 -8.67 -0.94
N LEU A 165 16.94 -7.76 -0.31
CA LEU A 165 18.33 -7.92 0.09
C LEU A 165 18.45 -8.85 1.29
N LEU A 166 19.42 -9.76 1.26
CA LEU A 166 19.79 -10.64 2.38
C LEU A 166 18.64 -11.53 2.91
N ALA A 167 17.59 -11.75 2.12
CA ALA A 167 16.46 -12.57 2.55
C ALA A 167 16.86 -14.03 2.79
N GLY A 168 16.55 -14.51 3.98
CA GLY A 168 16.73 -15.88 4.47
C GLY A 168 15.50 -16.38 5.22
N TYR A 169 15.70 -17.36 6.10
CA TYR A 169 14.62 -17.95 6.90
C TYR A 169 14.30 -17.09 8.13
N ASP A 170 15.32 -16.72 8.92
CA ASP A 170 15.15 -15.91 10.13
C ASP A 170 15.03 -14.43 9.79
N PHE A 171 16.02 -13.91 9.06
CA PHE A 171 15.98 -12.55 8.52
C PHE A 171 15.20 -12.54 7.21
N LYS A 172 14.00 -11.95 7.19
CA LYS A 172 13.14 -11.91 5.99
C LYS A 172 13.64 -10.97 4.89
N GLY A 173 14.76 -10.31 5.13
CA GLY A 173 15.43 -9.41 4.20
C GLY A 173 15.00 -7.95 4.33
N LEU A 174 15.79 -7.08 3.70
CA LEU A 174 15.48 -5.68 3.49
C LEU A 174 15.02 -5.51 2.04
N ALA A 175 13.72 -5.34 1.85
CA ALA A 175 13.17 -5.05 0.54
C ALA A 175 13.41 -3.59 0.18
N ALA A 176 13.90 -3.34 -1.02
CA ALA A 176 14.08 -2.02 -1.60
C ALA A 176 13.46 -1.99 -3.00
N GLY A 177 12.83 -0.89 -3.39
CA GLY A 177 12.21 -0.78 -4.70
C GLY A 177 12.13 0.64 -5.21
N ILE A 178 11.96 0.72 -6.53
CA ILE A 178 11.79 1.97 -7.25
C ILE A 178 10.63 1.83 -8.24
N THR A 179 9.85 2.89 -8.39
CA THR A 179 8.82 3.01 -9.43
C THR A 179 9.09 4.27 -10.24
N LEU A 180 9.23 4.16 -11.56
CA LEU A 180 9.27 5.30 -12.47
C LEU A 180 7.88 5.55 -13.02
N LYS A 181 7.44 6.80 -13.07
CA LYS A 181 6.12 7.18 -13.59
C LYS A 181 6.22 8.33 -14.58
N ALA A 182 5.34 8.29 -15.58
CA ALA A 182 5.09 9.38 -16.49
C ALA A 182 3.59 9.67 -16.49
N GLY A 183 3.21 10.95 -16.43
CA GLY A 183 1.84 11.41 -16.39
C GLY A 183 1.55 12.42 -17.48
N TRP A 184 0.39 12.32 -18.12
CA TRP A 184 -0.14 13.32 -19.04
C TRP A 184 -1.45 13.87 -18.51
N ARG A 185 -1.53 15.19 -18.32
CA ARG A 185 -2.74 15.94 -18.00
C ARG A 185 -3.27 16.55 -19.30
N GLY A 186 -4.42 16.07 -19.76
CA GLY A 186 -5.12 16.62 -20.92
C GLY A 186 -6.19 17.62 -20.47
N MET A 187 -6.02 18.87 -20.90
CA MET A 187 -7.02 19.93 -20.75
C MET A 187 -7.77 20.13 -22.07
N PRO A 188 -9.10 20.30 -22.06
CA PRO A 188 -9.84 20.61 -23.26
C PRO A 188 -9.64 22.07 -23.68
N ASP A 189 -9.85 22.35 -24.97
CA ASP A 189 -9.92 23.73 -25.46
C ASP A 189 -11.13 24.44 -24.82
N TYR A 190 -10.96 25.70 -24.45
CA TYR A 190 -12.01 26.55 -23.88
C TYR A 190 -12.46 27.61 -24.88
N THR A 191 -13.61 28.22 -24.61
CA THR A 191 -14.22 29.24 -25.48
C THR A 191 -13.75 30.65 -25.13
N ASP A 192 -13.70 31.50 -26.15
CA ASP A 192 -13.48 32.92 -26.00
C ASP A 192 -14.70 33.56 -25.35
N ASN A 193 -14.47 34.34 -24.31
CA ASN A 193 -15.53 34.90 -23.46
C ASN A 193 -16.44 35.90 -24.18
N ASP A 194 -15.95 36.55 -25.24
CA ASP A 194 -16.68 37.59 -25.97
C ASP A 194 -17.44 37.01 -27.17
N SER A 195 -16.84 36.05 -27.87
CA SER A 195 -17.40 35.46 -29.10
C SER A 195 -18.08 34.10 -28.90
N GLY A 196 -17.83 33.42 -27.77
CA GLY A 196 -18.28 32.04 -27.51
C GLY A 196 -17.64 30.99 -28.43
N ALA A 197 -16.66 31.38 -29.25
CA ALA A 197 -15.98 30.49 -30.18
C ALA A 197 -14.85 29.74 -29.46
N ILE A 198 -14.65 28.45 -29.79
CA ILE A 198 -13.56 27.64 -29.22
C ILE A 198 -12.21 28.21 -29.67
N ILE A 199 -11.32 28.49 -28.71
CA ILE A 199 -9.94 28.90 -28.98
C ILE A 199 -9.11 27.63 -29.23
N ALA A 200 -8.83 27.36 -30.50
CA ALA A 200 -8.08 26.17 -30.89
C ALA A 200 -6.67 26.14 -30.26
N GLY A 201 -6.32 25.03 -29.59
CA GLY A 201 -5.01 24.82 -28.97
C GLY A 201 -4.87 25.40 -27.55
N SER A 202 -5.90 26.05 -27.03
CA SER A 202 -5.94 26.63 -25.68
C SER A 202 -5.95 25.59 -24.55
N GLY A 203 -6.39 24.36 -24.84
CA GLY A 203 -6.29 23.21 -23.95
C GLY A 203 -4.90 22.60 -23.96
N LEU A 204 -4.22 22.57 -25.12
CA LEU A 204 -2.85 22.06 -25.21
C LEU A 204 -1.88 22.92 -24.39
N SER A 205 -2.05 24.25 -24.37
CA SER A 205 -1.22 25.15 -23.57
C SER A 205 -1.38 24.97 -22.06
N GLN A 206 -2.53 24.46 -21.59
CA GLN A 206 -2.76 24.13 -20.17
C GLN A 206 -2.49 22.67 -19.82
N SER A 207 -2.33 21.82 -20.84
CA SER A 207 -1.96 20.42 -20.67
C SER A 207 -0.56 20.32 -20.08
N ALA A 208 -0.29 19.24 -19.36
CA ALA A 208 0.98 19.07 -18.66
C ALA A 208 1.54 17.66 -18.81
N LEU A 209 2.87 17.56 -18.81
CA LEU A 209 3.61 16.32 -18.75
C LEU A 209 4.37 16.26 -17.43
N ALA A 210 4.23 15.16 -16.70
CA ALA A 210 4.95 14.91 -15.46
C ALA A 210 5.85 13.69 -15.57
N VAL A 211 7.04 13.78 -14.99
CA VAL A 211 7.96 12.66 -14.80
C VAL A 211 8.34 12.60 -13.32
N MET A 212 8.21 11.43 -12.71
CA MET A 212 8.42 11.26 -11.28
C MET A 212 8.88 9.85 -10.94
N ALA A 213 9.41 9.71 -9.73
CA ALA A 213 9.81 8.43 -9.17
C ALA A 213 9.28 8.25 -7.75
N ASP A 214 9.06 6.99 -7.38
CA ASP A 214 8.86 6.56 -6.00
C ASP A 214 10.03 5.69 -5.57
N ILE A 215 10.43 5.79 -4.32
CA ILE A 215 11.45 4.95 -3.69
C ILE A 215 10.86 4.37 -2.43
N GLY A 216 11.07 3.08 -2.19
CA GLY A 216 10.53 2.38 -1.04
C GLY A 216 11.54 1.46 -0.39
N PHE A 217 11.40 1.31 0.93
CA PHE A 217 12.06 0.30 1.73
C PHE A 217 11.05 -0.42 2.61
N MET A 218 11.26 -1.72 2.86
CA MET A 218 10.42 -2.49 3.75
C MET A 218 11.21 -3.57 4.49
N LEU A 219 11.00 -3.64 5.80
CA LEU A 219 11.55 -4.65 6.70
C LEU A 219 10.41 -5.54 7.20
N GLN A 220 10.68 -6.84 7.33
CA GLN A 220 9.72 -7.78 7.90
C GLN A 220 10.38 -8.64 8.96
N PHE A 221 9.69 -8.89 10.06
CA PHE A 221 10.17 -9.73 11.15
C PHE A 221 9.02 -10.33 11.95
N ASN A 222 9.35 -11.25 12.85
CA ASN A 222 8.40 -11.83 13.79
C ASN A 222 8.53 -11.13 15.15
N PHE A 223 7.42 -10.66 15.71
CA PHE A 223 7.35 -10.10 17.06
C PHE A 223 5.99 -10.40 17.70
N LEU A 224 5.99 -11.00 18.91
CA LEU A 224 4.78 -11.42 19.64
C LEU A 224 3.78 -12.20 18.78
N LYS A 225 4.28 -13.20 18.04
CA LYS A 225 3.49 -13.99 17.11
C LYS A 225 2.89 -15.22 17.79
N TYR A 226 1.57 -15.24 17.96
CA TYR A 226 0.85 -16.32 18.65
C TYR A 226 0.26 -17.37 17.69
N TYR A 227 0.90 -17.60 16.54
CA TYR A 227 0.47 -18.59 15.56
C TYR A 227 1.64 -19.15 14.76
N SER A 228 1.54 -20.42 14.38
CA SER A 228 2.52 -21.07 13.52
C SER A 228 2.30 -20.67 12.06
N SER A 229 3.30 -20.00 11.47
CA SER A 229 3.34 -19.64 10.05
C SER A 229 4.75 -19.18 9.68
N ARG A 230 5.17 -19.40 8.43
CA ARG A 230 6.43 -18.86 7.90
C ARG A 230 6.36 -17.36 7.59
N ASP A 231 5.15 -16.83 7.39
CA ASP A 231 4.92 -15.42 7.05
C ASP A 231 5.26 -14.50 8.21
N PRO A 232 6.02 -13.41 8.02
CA PRO A 232 6.25 -12.43 9.06
C PRO A 232 4.94 -11.78 9.53
N ASN A 233 4.88 -11.44 10.81
CA ASN A 233 3.69 -10.85 11.42
C ASN A 233 3.81 -9.34 11.67
N VAL A 234 5.03 -8.79 11.59
CA VAL A 234 5.28 -7.35 11.61
C VAL A 234 5.97 -6.94 10.32
N ARG A 235 5.49 -5.83 9.75
CA ARG A 235 6.09 -5.17 8.59
C ARG A 235 6.24 -3.69 8.88
N ILE A 236 7.39 -3.13 8.53
CA ILE A 236 7.67 -1.70 8.62
C ILE A 236 8.10 -1.22 7.25
N GLY A 237 7.44 -0.20 6.72
CA GLY A 237 7.71 0.37 5.42
C GLY A 237 8.00 1.86 5.50
N ILE A 238 8.90 2.34 4.67
CA ILE A 238 9.12 3.78 4.42
C ILE A 238 9.09 3.98 2.91
N SER A 239 8.44 5.04 2.45
CA SER A 239 8.36 5.36 1.03
C SER A 239 8.37 6.86 0.77
N ALA A 240 9.11 7.29 -0.24
CA ALA A 240 8.96 8.60 -0.86
C ALA A 240 8.20 8.42 -2.18
N GLN A 241 7.12 9.18 -2.38
CA GLN A 241 6.22 9.06 -3.53
C GLN A 241 6.20 10.35 -4.35
N ASN A 242 6.04 10.20 -5.65
CA ASN A 242 5.85 11.27 -6.64
C ASN A 242 6.97 12.32 -6.65
N VAL A 243 8.20 11.91 -6.34
CA VAL A 243 9.38 12.79 -6.40
C VAL A 243 9.69 13.08 -7.86
N GLY A 244 9.44 14.31 -8.31
CA GLY A 244 9.59 14.66 -9.71
C GLY A 244 9.18 16.08 -10.06
N VAL A 245 8.99 16.31 -11.35
CA VAL A 245 8.64 17.61 -11.92
C VAL A 245 7.56 17.46 -12.99
N SER A 246 6.83 18.54 -13.21
CA SER A 246 5.85 18.67 -14.28
C SER A 246 6.13 19.94 -15.10
N ILE A 247 5.81 19.88 -16.39
CA ILE A 247 5.91 20.99 -17.34
C ILE A 247 4.56 21.19 -18.03
N THR A 248 4.24 22.44 -18.35
CA THR A 248 3.01 22.85 -19.05
C THR A 248 3.33 23.95 -20.08
N GLY A 249 2.33 24.49 -20.78
CA GLY A 249 2.55 25.55 -21.79
C GLY A 249 2.85 25.03 -23.19
N PHE A 250 2.42 23.81 -23.54
CA PHE A 250 2.68 23.25 -24.86
C PHE A 250 1.97 24.04 -25.97
N GLY A 251 2.70 24.39 -27.03
CA GLY A 251 2.17 25.20 -28.14
C GLY A 251 2.23 26.72 -27.93
N ASP A 252 2.63 27.17 -26.73
CA ASP A 252 2.92 28.57 -26.42
C ASP A 252 4.35 28.67 -25.82
N SER A 253 4.48 28.92 -24.51
CA SER A 253 5.78 28.90 -23.81
C SER A 253 5.86 27.76 -22.78
N ILE A 254 6.76 26.80 -22.99
CA ILE A 254 6.98 25.71 -22.03
C ILE A 254 7.52 26.28 -20.71
N LYS A 255 6.83 25.99 -19.62
CA LYS A 255 7.19 26.40 -18.26
C LYS A 255 7.02 25.25 -17.26
N LEU A 256 7.63 25.41 -16.10
CA LEU A 256 7.42 24.50 -14.97
C LEU A 256 5.96 24.66 -14.49
N ASP A 257 5.28 23.54 -14.28
CA ASP A 257 3.92 23.51 -13.70
C ASP A 257 3.99 23.49 -12.16
N ASP A 258 2.85 23.57 -11.48
CA ASP A 258 2.79 23.49 -10.01
C ASP A 258 3.44 22.20 -9.46
N PRO A 259 3.94 22.20 -8.21
CA PRO A 259 4.61 21.04 -7.62
C PRO A 259 3.75 19.79 -7.64
N LEU A 260 4.37 18.65 -7.93
CA LEU A 260 3.72 17.34 -7.80
C LEU A 260 3.43 17.04 -6.32
N PRO A 261 2.39 16.25 -6.01
CA PRO A 261 2.02 15.87 -4.65
C PRO A 261 3.01 14.83 -4.09
N THR A 262 4.20 15.31 -3.76
CA THR A 262 5.27 14.51 -3.17
C THR A 262 4.92 14.20 -1.72
N THR A 263 5.15 12.96 -1.30
CA THR A 263 4.98 12.57 0.11
C THR A 263 6.11 11.68 0.58
N VAL A 264 6.44 11.77 1.87
CA VAL A 264 7.23 10.79 2.58
C VAL A 264 6.33 10.12 3.61
N SER A 265 6.28 8.80 3.57
CA SER A 265 5.39 7.99 4.41
C SER A 265 6.18 6.97 5.18
N ALA A 266 5.80 6.75 6.44
CA ALA A 266 6.29 5.65 7.27
C ALA A 266 5.09 4.86 7.77
N GLY A 267 5.12 3.53 7.63
CA GLY A 267 4.00 2.67 7.95
C GLY A 267 4.40 1.41 8.68
N ILE A 268 3.51 0.91 9.53
CA ILE A 268 3.65 -0.36 10.23
C ILE A 268 2.39 -1.20 10.08
N SER A 269 2.57 -2.49 9.84
CA SER A 269 1.49 -3.48 9.83
C SER A 269 1.78 -4.58 10.84
N LEU A 270 0.77 -4.93 11.64
CA LEU A 270 0.85 -5.89 12.74
C LEU A 270 -0.24 -6.96 12.58
N LYS A 271 0.15 -8.21 12.77
CA LYS A 271 -0.76 -9.37 12.75
C LYS A 271 -0.45 -10.27 13.94
N PHE A 272 -0.90 -9.92 15.15
CA PHE A 272 -0.57 -10.73 16.34
C PHE A 272 -1.28 -12.09 16.35
N ILE A 273 -2.49 -12.14 15.79
CA ILE A 273 -3.29 -13.35 15.60
C ILE A 273 -3.68 -13.49 14.12
N LYS A 274 -3.91 -14.72 13.67
CA LYS A 274 -4.14 -15.03 12.24
C LYS A 274 -5.30 -14.26 11.58
N PRO A 275 -6.44 -13.98 12.24
CA PRO A 275 -7.56 -13.30 11.56
C PRO A 275 -7.46 -11.77 11.56
N ILE A 276 -6.67 -11.15 12.44
CA ILE A 276 -6.67 -9.69 12.61
C ILE A 276 -5.35 -9.09 12.15
N THR A 277 -5.43 -8.18 11.18
CA THR A 277 -4.31 -7.32 10.77
C THR A 277 -4.66 -5.86 11.09
N LEU A 278 -3.71 -5.15 11.67
CA LEU A 278 -3.77 -3.71 11.91
C LEU A 278 -2.70 -3.02 11.07
N SER A 279 -3.01 -1.87 10.49
CA SER A 279 -2.05 -1.03 9.80
C SER A 279 -2.14 0.43 10.26
N PHE A 280 -0.99 1.09 10.31
CA PHE A 280 -0.87 2.49 10.70
C PHE A 280 0.17 3.14 9.81
N ASP A 281 -0.17 4.28 9.19
CA ASP A 281 0.76 5.08 8.41
C ASP A 281 0.79 6.52 8.94
N PHE A 282 1.98 7.10 8.96
CA PHE A 282 2.23 8.53 9.10
C PHE A 282 2.72 9.07 7.76
N VAL A 283 2.11 10.15 7.27
CA VAL A 283 2.42 10.72 5.95
C VAL A 283 2.72 12.21 6.08
N GLN A 284 3.88 12.61 5.58
CA GLN A 284 4.31 13.99 5.46
C GLN A 284 4.31 14.39 3.98
N PRO A 285 3.38 15.25 3.52
CA PRO A 285 3.49 15.84 2.20
C PRO A 285 4.64 16.86 2.16
N LEU A 286 5.30 16.96 1.02
CA LEU A 286 6.41 17.89 0.78
C LEU A 286 6.16 18.68 -0.51
N ASN A 287 6.61 19.94 -0.51
CA ASN A 287 6.72 20.74 -1.72
C ASN A 287 8.20 20.76 -2.14
N LEU A 288 8.51 20.21 -3.32
CA LEU A 288 9.88 20.13 -3.83
C LEU A 288 10.35 21.40 -4.53
N MET A 289 9.44 22.33 -4.83
CA MET A 289 9.77 23.61 -5.46
C MET A 289 10.06 24.69 -4.42
N ASP A 290 9.35 24.65 -3.29
CA ASP A 290 9.62 25.51 -2.14
C ASP A 290 9.45 24.75 -0.82
N PHE A 291 10.56 24.44 -0.17
CA PHE A 291 10.60 23.71 1.11
C PHE A 291 10.09 24.53 2.31
N SER A 292 9.85 25.83 2.12
CA SER A 292 9.30 26.70 3.18
C SER A 292 7.80 26.47 3.39
N HIS A 293 7.11 25.96 2.35
CA HIS A 293 5.69 25.63 2.37
C HIS A 293 5.54 24.12 2.56
N TYR A 294 4.99 23.71 3.70
CA TYR A 294 4.76 22.31 4.02
C TYR A 294 3.31 22.12 4.44
N ARG A 295 2.70 21.08 3.88
CA ARG A 295 1.38 20.66 4.32
C ARG A 295 1.46 19.92 5.65
N ILE A 296 0.38 19.99 6.41
CA ILE A 296 0.23 19.33 7.71
C ILE A 296 0.35 17.81 7.53
N PRO A 297 1.18 17.12 8.35
CA PRO A 297 1.25 15.67 8.31
C PRO A 297 -0.07 15.05 8.74
N TYR A 298 -0.36 13.87 8.20
CA TYR A 298 -1.59 13.14 8.50
C TYR A 298 -1.31 11.68 8.83
N PHE A 299 -2.30 11.03 9.43
CA PHE A 299 -2.22 9.62 9.77
C PHE A 299 -3.37 8.83 9.18
N ASN A 300 -3.07 7.59 8.83
CA ASN A 300 -4.02 6.61 8.35
C ASN A 300 -3.97 5.39 9.25
N THR A 301 -5.11 4.78 9.49
CA THR A 301 -5.25 3.53 10.24
C THR A 301 -6.16 2.56 9.49
N GLY A 302 -5.83 1.27 9.54
CA GLY A 302 -6.56 0.21 8.88
C GLY A 302 -6.72 -1.02 9.76
N LEU A 303 -7.85 -1.68 9.64
CA LEU A 303 -8.21 -2.92 10.31
C LEU A 303 -8.73 -3.90 9.27
N SER A 304 -8.14 -5.09 9.23
CA SER A 304 -8.62 -6.21 8.43
C SER A 304 -8.96 -7.37 9.35
N ILE A 305 -10.20 -7.87 9.26
CA ILE A 305 -10.67 -9.05 9.99
C ILE A 305 -11.04 -10.12 8.96
N GLN A 306 -10.30 -11.22 8.97
CA GLN A 306 -10.55 -12.38 8.14
C GLN A 306 -11.50 -13.35 8.87
N PHE A 307 -12.73 -13.48 8.39
CA PHE A 307 -13.71 -14.42 8.98
C PHE A 307 -13.53 -15.84 8.45
N ALA A 308 -13.20 -15.99 7.16
CA ALA A 308 -12.87 -17.26 6.54
C ALA A 308 -11.72 -17.08 5.53
N SER A 309 -11.22 -18.17 4.97
CA SER A 309 -10.15 -18.11 3.95
C SER A 309 -10.51 -17.23 2.76
N PHE A 310 -11.80 -17.11 2.43
CA PHE A 310 -12.32 -16.43 1.25
C PHE A 310 -13.05 -15.12 1.54
N ILE A 311 -13.23 -14.69 2.80
CA ILE A 311 -13.97 -13.46 3.14
C ILE A 311 -13.28 -12.69 4.26
N SER A 312 -13.11 -11.38 4.02
CA SER A 312 -12.56 -10.43 5.00
C SER A 312 -13.41 -9.17 5.05
N PHE A 313 -13.55 -8.62 6.25
CA PHE A 313 -14.03 -7.26 6.46
C PHE A 313 -12.85 -6.31 6.67
N LEU A 314 -12.96 -5.13 6.09
CA LEU A 314 -11.96 -4.09 6.12
C LEU A 314 -12.61 -2.80 6.66
N ALA A 315 -11.90 -2.12 7.54
CA ALA A 315 -12.29 -0.80 8.04
C ALA A 315 -11.06 0.11 8.11
N GLY A 316 -11.29 1.40 7.91
CA GLY A 316 -10.23 2.39 7.84
C GLY A 316 -10.63 3.74 8.40
N PHE A 317 -9.64 4.45 8.91
CA PHE A 317 -9.78 5.85 9.32
C PHE A 317 -8.55 6.64 8.86
N SER A 318 -8.79 7.79 8.23
CA SER A 318 -7.75 8.73 7.78
C SER A 318 -8.11 10.13 8.24
N LEU A 319 -7.15 10.85 8.80
CA LEU A 319 -7.35 12.24 9.21
C LEU A 319 -6.38 13.15 8.47
N LYS A 320 -6.78 13.58 7.27
CA LYS A 320 -6.02 14.46 6.42
C LYS A 320 -6.64 15.86 6.43
N GLY A 321 -5.94 16.80 7.05
CA GLY A 321 -6.45 18.14 7.26
C GLY A 321 -7.73 18.14 8.10
N ALA A 322 -8.62 19.11 7.84
CA ALA A 322 -9.92 19.21 8.50
C ALA A 322 -10.98 18.20 7.97
N ASN A 323 -10.59 17.21 7.15
CA ASN A 323 -11.50 16.26 6.53
C ASN A 323 -11.23 14.81 6.99
N PRO A 324 -11.82 14.36 8.11
CA PRO A 324 -11.72 12.98 8.52
C PRO A 324 -12.48 12.08 7.55
N ARG A 325 -11.91 10.90 7.31
CA ARG A 325 -12.44 9.89 6.41
C ARG A 325 -12.56 8.56 7.12
N ILE A 326 -13.74 7.98 7.06
CA ILE A 326 -14.04 6.64 7.56
C ILE A 326 -14.37 5.78 6.34
N SER A 327 -13.76 4.61 6.23
CA SER A 327 -14.05 3.68 5.16
C SER A 327 -14.33 2.29 5.68
N SER A 328 -15.15 1.57 4.95
CA SER A 328 -15.43 0.16 5.21
C SER A 328 -15.59 -0.58 3.91
N GLY A 329 -15.27 -1.87 3.92
CA GLY A 329 -15.39 -2.70 2.73
C GLY A 329 -15.32 -4.18 3.03
N PHE A 330 -15.70 -4.97 2.03
CA PHE A 330 -15.58 -6.42 2.07
C PHE A 330 -14.66 -6.89 0.95
N GLU A 331 -13.89 -7.92 1.25
CA GLU A 331 -13.05 -8.62 0.29
C GLU A 331 -13.49 -10.08 0.21
N PHE A 332 -13.66 -10.56 -1.02
CA PHE A 332 -14.08 -11.92 -1.33
C PHE A 332 -13.08 -12.57 -2.28
N GLU A 333 -12.75 -13.84 -2.06
CA GLU A 333 -11.88 -14.61 -2.96
C GLU A 333 -12.64 -15.83 -3.51
N VAL A 334 -12.88 -15.85 -4.82
CA VAL A 334 -13.60 -16.92 -5.52
C VAL A 334 -12.82 -17.29 -6.78
N ALA A 335 -12.51 -18.59 -6.95
CA ALA A 335 -11.85 -19.12 -8.14
C ALA A 335 -10.59 -18.33 -8.59
N LYS A 336 -9.69 -18.00 -7.64
CA LYS A 336 -8.47 -17.18 -7.85
C LYS A 336 -8.73 -15.73 -8.25
N ILE A 337 -9.96 -15.25 -8.16
CA ILE A 337 -10.30 -13.85 -8.32
C ILE A 337 -10.60 -13.29 -6.94
N ARG A 338 -9.87 -12.23 -6.56
CA ARG A 338 -10.13 -11.46 -5.35
C ARG A 338 -10.86 -10.18 -5.71
N LEU A 339 -12.10 -10.08 -5.25
CA LEU A 339 -12.97 -8.93 -5.41
C LEU A 339 -12.97 -8.11 -4.13
N ASN A 340 -13.00 -6.79 -4.26
CA ASN A 340 -13.25 -5.89 -3.14
C ASN A 340 -14.25 -4.83 -3.55
N MET A 341 -15.13 -4.50 -2.60
CA MET A 341 -16.07 -3.40 -2.67
C MET A 341 -15.95 -2.59 -1.40
N ASN A 342 -15.93 -1.27 -1.55
CA ASN A 342 -15.81 -0.37 -0.42
C ASN A 342 -16.81 0.79 -0.51
N TYR A 343 -16.97 1.45 0.62
CA TYR A 343 -17.65 2.73 0.72
C TYR A 343 -16.87 3.64 1.67
N THR A 344 -16.71 4.89 1.26
CA THR A 344 -15.94 5.89 2.01
C THR A 344 -16.85 7.06 2.39
N LEU A 345 -16.88 7.38 3.68
CA LEU A 345 -17.55 8.52 4.28
C LEU A 345 -16.52 9.59 4.63
N ASP A 346 -16.74 10.81 4.15
CA ASP A 346 -16.01 12.03 4.52
C ASP A 346 -16.87 13.28 4.25
N LEU A 347 -16.36 14.48 4.54
CA LEU A 347 -17.13 15.73 4.41
C LEU A 347 -17.56 16.08 2.98
N THR A 348 -17.15 15.30 1.98
CA THR A 348 -17.55 15.49 0.57
C THR A 348 -18.53 14.41 0.10
N THR A 349 -18.96 13.53 0.99
CA THR A 349 -19.77 12.37 0.66
C THR A 349 -21.24 12.77 0.54
N SER A 350 -21.91 12.27 -0.49
CA SER A 350 -23.35 12.42 -0.67
C SER A 350 -23.99 11.03 -0.79
N LEU A 351 -25.17 10.89 -0.19
CA LEU A 351 -26.00 9.68 -0.31
C LEU A 351 -27.02 9.78 -1.46
N ALA A 352 -27.19 10.96 -2.05
CA ALA A 352 -28.13 11.22 -3.13
C ALA A 352 -27.56 12.31 -4.07
N PRO A 353 -26.80 11.94 -5.12
CA PRO A 353 -26.47 10.58 -5.54
C PRO A 353 -25.40 9.92 -4.65
N LEU A 354 -25.43 8.59 -4.57
CA LEU A 354 -24.41 7.80 -3.88
C LEU A 354 -23.06 7.97 -4.59
N ASN A 355 -22.07 8.56 -3.92
CA ASN A 355 -20.71 8.73 -4.42
C ASN A 355 -19.70 7.96 -3.55
N ARG A 356 -18.40 8.03 -3.84
CA ARG A 356 -17.33 7.43 -3.01
C ARG A 356 -17.35 5.90 -2.92
N ILE A 357 -17.65 5.24 -4.04
CA ILE A 357 -17.57 3.79 -4.19
C ILE A 357 -16.33 3.43 -4.99
N SER A 358 -15.59 2.44 -4.50
CA SER A 358 -14.56 1.78 -5.27
C SER A 358 -14.71 0.27 -5.28
N LEU A 359 -14.41 -0.29 -6.45
CA LEU A 359 -14.42 -1.70 -6.77
C LEU A 359 -13.03 -2.10 -7.24
N SER A 360 -12.60 -3.31 -6.88
CA SER A 360 -11.42 -3.91 -7.49
C SER A 360 -11.62 -5.38 -7.77
N ALA A 361 -11.06 -5.84 -8.89
CA ALA A 361 -11.00 -7.23 -9.28
C ALA A 361 -9.55 -7.61 -9.56
N LYS A 362 -9.03 -8.58 -8.80
CA LYS A 362 -7.63 -9.01 -8.85
C LYS A 362 -7.57 -10.48 -9.24
N LEU A 363 -6.97 -10.79 -10.38
CA LEU A 363 -6.70 -12.15 -10.81
C LEU A 363 -5.37 -12.62 -10.23
N LEU A 364 -5.41 -13.69 -9.43
CA LEU A 364 -4.26 -14.32 -8.81
C LEU A 364 -3.71 -15.41 -9.74
N LEU A 365 -2.58 -15.13 -10.40
CA LEU A 365 -1.98 -16.02 -11.40
C LEU A 365 -1.06 -17.09 -10.79
N GLY A 366 -0.86 -17.08 -9.47
CA GLY A 366 0.03 -18.03 -8.80
C GLY A 366 1.43 -17.46 -8.51
N ASP A 367 2.20 -18.25 -7.77
CA ASP A 367 3.53 -17.91 -7.28
C ASP A 367 4.66 -18.47 -8.17
N LYS A 368 4.31 -19.00 -9.34
CA LYS A 368 5.23 -19.65 -10.31
C LYS A 368 6.02 -20.83 -9.71
N GLY A 369 5.46 -21.51 -8.71
CA GLY A 369 6.04 -22.70 -8.09
C GLY A 369 7.09 -22.39 -7.02
N ARG A 370 7.18 -21.14 -6.54
CA ARG A 370 8.09 -20.77 -5.44
C ARG A 370 7.75 -21.52 -4.14
N SER A 371 6.46 -21.66 -3.82
CA SER A 371 5.99 -22.43 -2.66
C SER A 371 6.37 -23.91 -2.73
N ILE A 372 6.40 -24.50 -3.93
CA ILE A 372 6.84 -25.88 -4.13
C ILE A 372 8.33 -26.01 -3.79
N THR A 373 9.17 -25.08 -4.27
CA THR A 373 10.59 -25.05 -3.92
C THR A 373 10.80 -24.83 -2.41
N ASP A 374 10.01 -23.93 -1.82
CA ASP A 374 10.04 -23.69 -0.36
C ASP A 374 9.66 -24.94 0.44
N ALA A 375 8.64 -25.68 0.00
CA ALA A 375 8.21 -26.93 0.63
C ALA A 375 9.27 -28.04 0.50
N GLN A 376 9.95 -28.13 -0.65
CA GLN A 376 11.06 -29.08 -0.85
C GLN A 376 12.25 -28.77 0.08
N VAL A 377 12.57 -27.50 0.29
CA VAL A 377 13.59 -27.08 1.26
C VAL A 377 13.21 -27.53 2.67
N ASP A 378 11.95 -27.34 3.06
CA ASP A 378 11.43 -27.74 4.36
C ASP A 378 11.45 -29.28 4.52
N GLU A 379 11.16 -30.04 3.46
CA GLU A 379 11.23 -31.52 3.44
C GLU A 379 12.67 -32.03 3.64
N TYR A 380 13.64 -31.49 2.89
CA TYR A 380 15.05 -31.82 3.11
C TYR A 380 15.50 -31.47 4.53
N TYR A 381 15.08 -30.32 5.05
CA TYR A 381 15.42 -29.94 6.42
C TYR A 381 14.88 -30.93 7.46
N GLN A 382 13.62 -31.35 7.34
CA GLN A 382 12.99 -32.35 8.20
C GLN A 382 13.69 -33.71 8.11
N LEU A 383 14.07 -34.13 6.90
CA LEU A 383 14.82 -35.38 6.70
C LEU A 383 16.21 -35.31 7.35
N GLY A 384 16.91 -34.19 7.23
CA GLY A 384 18.19 -33.97 7.90
C GLY A 384 18.07 -33.99 9.43
N LEU A 385 17.00 -33.43 10.00
CA LEU A 385 16.71 -33.55 11.44
C LEU A 385 16.52 -35.00 11.88
N LYS A 386 15.88 -35.84 11.04
CA LYS A 386 15.73 -37.27 11.31
C LYS A 386 17.09 -37.98 11.34
N TYR A 387 17.95 -37.75 10.34
CA TYR A 387 19.30 -38.32 10.34
C TYR A 387 20.16 -37.84 11.51
N TYR A 388 20.03 -36.56 11.87
CA TYR A 388 20.72 -36.01 13.03
C TYR A 388 20.29 -36.68 14.34
N ALA A 389 18.98 -36.92 14.52
CA ALA A 389 18.44 -37.63 15.67
C ALA A 389 18.90 -39.10 15.73
N ASP A 390 19.09 -39.74 14.58
CA ASP A 390 19.61 -41.10 14.43
C ASP A 390 21.16 -41.19 14.56
N ALA A 391 21.83 -40.08 14.94
CA ALA A 391 23.29 -39.95 15.01
C ALA A 391 24.04 -40.19 13.68
N LYS A 392 23.34 -40.06 12.54
CA LYS A 392 23.91 -40.12 11.19
C LYS A 392 24.26 -38.73 10.70
N TRP A 393 25.29 -38.13 11.31
CA TRP A 393 25.61 -36.71 11.10
C TRP A 393 26.09 -36.39 9.69
N GLU A 394 26.84 -37.30 9.06
CA GLU A 394 27.29 -37.15 7.68
C GLU A 394 26.11 -37.12 6.70
N ASP A 395 25.15 -38.04 6.87
CA ASP A 395 23.93 -38.09 6.06
C ASP A 395 23.08 -36.83 6.26
N ALA A 396 22.97 -36.34 7.50
CA ALA A 396 22.27 -35.09 7.81
C ALA A 396 22.90 -33.89 7.08
N ILE A 397 24.25 -33.81 7.05
CA ILE A 397 24.98 -32.75 6.32
C ILE A 397 24.68 -32.82 4.83
N ILE A 398 24.71 -34.02 4.22
CA ILE A 398 24.44 -34.19 2.78
C ILE A 398 23.04 -33.68 2.43
N VAL A 399 22.02 -34.07 3.20
CA VAL A 399 20.64 -33.65 2.94
C VAL A 399 20.47 -32.14 3.12
N TRP A 400 21.05 -31.55 4.17
CA TRP A 400 21.00 -30.11 4.36
C TRP A 400 21.75 -29.34 3.27
N GLN A 401 22.80 -29.90 2.67
CA GLN A 401 23.44 -29.31 1.50
C GLN A 401 22.51 -29.30 0.28
N GLU A 402 21.68 -30.34 0.06
CA GLU A 402 20.65 -30.31 -0.99
C GLU A 402 19.62 -29.20 -0.75
N ALA A 403 19.19 -28.99 0.51
CA ALA A 403 18.33 -27.86 0.87
C ALA A 403 18.98 -26.51 0.49
N LEU A 404 20.27 -26.35 0.74
CA LEU A 404 21.03 -25.13 0.43
C LEU A 404 21.26 -24.90 -1.07
N LYS A 405 21.21 -25.94 -1.90
CA LYS A 405 21.22 -25.77 -3.38
C LYS A 405 19.95 -25.08 -3.85
N LEU A 406 18.81 -25.36 -3.22
CA LEU A 406 17.52 -24.74 -3.52
C LEU A 406 17.39 -23.35 -2.89
N ASN A 407 17.82 -23.20 -1.63
CA ASN A 407 17.83 -21.92 -0.92
C ASN A 407 19.13 -21.72 -0.14
N LYS A 408 20.05 -20.96 -0.74
CA LYS A 408 21.39 -20.69 -0.19
C LYS A 408 21.40 -19.99 1.17
N ARG A 409 20.30 -19.33 1.56
CA ARG A 409 20.17 -18.57 2.82
C ARG A 409 19.14 -19.20 3.75
N PHE A 410 18.95 -20.51 3.67
CA PHE A 410 18.10 -21.22 4.62
C PHE A 410 18.85 -21.45 5.93
N ASP A 411 18.72 -20.48 6.84
CA ASP A 411 19.46 -20.44 8.13
C ASP A 411 19.39 -21.75 8.94
N PRO A 412 18.24 -22.45 9.04
CA PRO A 412 18.16 -23.69 9.81
C PRO A 412 19.08 -24.81 9.29
N ALA A 413 19.24 -24.94 7.97
CA ALA A 413 20.16 -25.94 7.40
C ALA A 413 21.63 -25.53 7.61
N ILE A 414 21.95 -24.24 7.53
CA ILE A 414 23.31 -23.73 7.79
C ILE A 414 23.71 -24.04 9.24
N GLN A 415 22.83 -23.72 10.19
CA GLN A 415 23.04 -24.00 11.62
C GLN A 415 23.10 -25.51 11.87
N GLY A 416 22.20 -26.29 11.26
CA GLY A 416 22.21 -27.74 11.35
C GLY A 416 23.54 -28.35 10.92
N ILE A 417 24.07 -27.96 9.75
CA ILE A 417 25.36 -28.45 9.24
C ILE A 417 26.49 -28.12 10.21
N GLN A 418 26.51 -26.92 10.79
CA GLN A 418 27.52 -26.54 11.79
C GLN A 418 27.43 -27.42 13.03
N SER A 419 26.22 -27.64 13.55
CA SER A 419 25.99 -28.52 14.72
C SER A 419 26.39 -29.97 14.43
N ALA A 420 26.09 -30.51 13.24
CA ALA A 420 26.50 -31.87 12.86
C ALA A 420 28.01 -32.01 12.73
N ARG A 421 28.70 -31.04 12.12
CA ARG A 421 30.17 -31.04 12.04
C ARG A 421 30.82 -31.03 13.41
N TYR A 422 30.29 -30.23 14.33
CA TYR A 422 30.78 -30.18 15.71
C TYR A 422 30.62 -31.54 16.42
N GLN A 423 29.49 -32.23 16.22
CA GLN A 423 29.29 -33.57 16.80
C GLN A 423 30.29 -34.59 16.24
N ILE A 424 30.54 -34.59 14.93
CA ILE A 424 31.53 -35.47 14.29
C ILE A 424 32.92 -35.24 14.89
N GLU A 425 33.35 -33.98 14.97
CA GLU A 425 34.66 -33.60 15.52
C GLU A 425 34.80 -34.03 16.98
N MET A 426 33.78 -33.79 17.81
CA MET A 426 33.76 -34.21 19.21
C MET A 426 33.88 -35.73 19.35
N PHE A 427 33.15 -36.50 18.54
CA PHE A 427 33.22 -37.97 18.58
C PHE A 427 34.56 -38.52 18.10
N GLN A 428 35.21 -37.85 17.13
CA GLN A 428 36.56 -38.20 16.70
C GLN A 428 37.57 -37.98 17.84
N GLN A 429 37.52 -36.83 18.52
CA GLN A 429 38.39 -36.53 19.66
C GLN A 429 38.21 -37.55 20.81
N ILE A 430 36.97 -37.93 21.12
CA ILE A 430 36.69 -38.97 22.13
C ILE A 430 37.32 -40.30 21.72
N ARG A 431 37.14 -40.72 20.46
CA ARG A 431 37.71 -41.99 19.96
C ARG A 431 39.24 -41.98 20.00
N GLU A 432 39.87 -40.87 19.62
CA GLU A 432 41.33 -40.71 19.66
C GLU A 432 41.85 -40.78 21.10
N SER A 433 41.16 -40.14 22.06
CA SER A 433 41.53 -40.22 23.48
C SER A 433 41.41 -41.63 24.05
N LEU A 434 40.41 -42.40 23.62
CA LEU A 434 40.20 -43.80 24.03
C LEU A 434 41.17 -44.79 23.38
N MET A 435 41.90 -44.37 22.34
CA MET A 435 42.92 -45.18 21.64
C MET A 435 44.35 -44.88 22.13
N LEU A 436 44.51 -43.86 22.98
CA LEU A 436 45.80 -43.43 23.55
C LEU A 436 46.05 -43.98 24.97
N ASP A 437 45.05 -44.67 25.55
CA ASP A 437 45.17 -45.59 26.70
C ASP A 437 45.25 -47.04 26.20
#